data_AF-A0A2A2Q045-F1
#
_entry.id   AF-A0A2A2Q045-F1
#
_cell.length_a   1.000
_cell.length_b   1.000
_cell.length_c   1.000
_cell.angle_alpha   90.00
_cell.angle_beta   90.00
_cell.angle_gamma   90.00
#
_symmetry.space_group_name_H-M   'P 1'
#
loop_
_entity.id
_entity.type
_entity.pdbx_description
1 polymer ?
#
loop_
_entity_poly.entity_id
_entity_poly.type
_entity_poly.pdbx_seq_one_letter_code
_entity_poly.pdbx_strand_id
1 'polypeptide(L)' 'MVLLAEGFAAGAKIPSKASSICRRQGELKEREEAAAILKLSPRGFHALERKRTASHPSEEPFPVEKGEV' A
#
# COMPACT_ATOMS: atom_id res chain seq x y z
N MET A 1 10.53 -1.28 -5.12
CA MET A 1 11.09 -2.65 -4.97
C MET A 1 12.04 -2.78 -3.76
N VAL A 2 11.91 -1.92 -2.75
CA VAL A 2 12.84 -1.86 -1.59
C VAL A 2 12.40 -2.81 -0.45
N LEU A 3 11.09 -3.04 -0.28
CA LEU A 3 10.53 -3.84 0.82
C LEU A 3 10.84 -5.35 0.74
N LEU A 4 11.01 -5.90 -0.47
CA LEU A 4 11.44 -7.29 -0.66
C LEU A 4 12.93 -7.45 -0.37
N ALA A 5 13.75 -6.50 -0.84
CA ALA A 5 15.20 -6.51 -0.66
C ALA A 5 15.61 -6.31 0.82
N GLU A 6 14.83 -5.53 1.57
CA GLU A 6 15.02 -5.31 3.01
C GLU A 6 14.43 -6.44 3.88
N GLY A 7 13.86 -7.49 3.27
CA GLY A 7 13.30 -8.65 3.97
C GLY A 7 12.00 -8.38 4.74
N PHE A 8 11.34 -7.24 4.48
CA PHE A 8 10.07 -6.90 5.14
C PHE A 8 8.89 -7.66 4.55
N ALA A 9 8.96 -8.00 3.26
CA ALA A 9 7.96 -8.80 2.57
C ALA A 9 8.56 -10.12 2.09
N ALA A 10 7.80 -11.20 2.24
CA ALA A 10 8.11 -12.52 1.67
C ALA A 10 7.63 -12.66 0.21
N GLY A 11 6.76 -11.75 -0.23
CA GLY A 11 6.25 -11.72 -1.60
C GLY A 11 5.38 -10.50 -1.87
N ALA A 12 5.22 -10.17 -3.14
CA ALA A 12 4.38 -9.07 -3.61
C ALA A 12 3.57 -9.52 -4.83
N LYS A 13 2.29 -9.14 -4.88
CA LYS A 13 1.43 -9.29 -6.05
C LYS A 13 0.99 -7.89 -6.49
N ILE A 14 1.26 -7.56 -7.74
CA ILE A 14 0.89 -6.27 -8.35
C ILE A 14 -0.24 -6.57 -9.35
N PRO A 15 -1.47 -6.13 -9.10
CA PRO A 15 -2.55 -6.24 -10.08
C PRO A 15 -2.23 -5.36 -11.31
N SER A 16 -2.60 -5.83 -12.50
CA SER A 16 -2.33 -5.12 -13.76
C SER A 16 -3.20 -3.87 -13.95
N LYS A 17 -4.37 -3.82 -13.30
CA LYS A 17 -5.27 -2.67 -13.28
C LYS A 17 -5.87 -2.53 -11.89
N ALA A 18 -5.75 -1.34 -11.32
CA ALA A 18 -6.50 -0.93 -10.14
C ALA A 18 -6.96 0.51 -10.34
N SER A 19 -8.19 0.81 -9.93
CA SER A 19 -8.69 2.17 -9.81
C SER A 19 -9.25 2.38 -8.40
N SER A 20 -9.14 3.61 -7.92
CA SER A 20 -9.72 4.05 -6.66
C SER A 20 -10.82 5.07 -6.96
N ILE A 21 -11.90 5.00 -6.18
CA ILE A 21 -12.94 6.01 -6.18
C ILE A 21 -12.86 6.72 -4.84
N CYS A 22 -12.60 8.02 -4.86
CA CYS A 22 -12.51 8.85 -3.66
C CYS A 22 -13.34 10.11 -3.81
N ARG A 23 -13.81 10.65 -2.68
CA ARG A 23 -14.51 11.93 -2.66
C ARG A 23 -13.51 13.03 -2.32
N ARG A 24 -13.28 13.96 -3.24
CA ARG A 24 -12.46 15.16 -3.00
C ARG A 24 -13.30 16.40 -3.23
N GLN A 25 -13.33 17.28 -2.23
CA GLN A 25 -14.05 18.57 -2.30
C GLN A 25 -15.54 18.40 -2.69
N GLY A 26 -16.18 17.34 -2.20
CA GLY A 26 -17.60 17.06 -2.45
C GLY A 26 -17.88 16.28 -3.75
N GLU A 27 -16.92 16.21 -4.67
CA GLU A 27 -17.03 15.47 -5.94
C GLU A 27 -16.49 14.05 -5.81
N LEU A 28 -17.16 13.10 -6.47
CA LEU A 28 -16.65 11.74 -6.65
C LEU A 28 -15.62 11.75 -7.79
N LYS A 29 -14.43 11.24 -7.55
CA LYS A 29 -13.36 11.13 -8.56
C LYS A 29 -12.85 9.70 -8.62
N GLU A 30 -12.77 9.17 -9.83
CA GLU A 30 -12.09 7.92 -10.12
C GLU A 30 -10.66 8.22 -10.57
N ARG A 31 -9.70 7.42 -10.08
CA ARG A 31 -8.28 7.53 -10.44
C ARG A 31 -7.69 6.15 -10.67
N GLU A 32 -6.95 5.98 -11.76
CA GLU A 32 -6.12 4.79 -11.93
C GLU A 32 -4.94 4.83 -10.97
N GLU A 33 -4.70 3.71 -10.28
CA GLU A 33 -3.65 3.57 -9.28
C GLU A 33 -2.87 2.27 -9.48
N ALA A 34 -1.60 2.30 -9.07
CA ALA A 34 -0.81 1.08 -8.94
C ALA A 34 -1.05 0.47 -7.54
N ALA A 35 -1.77 -0.64 -7.49
CA ALA A 35 -1.97 -1.38 -6.25
C ALA A 35 -0.86 -2.42 -6.02
N ALA A 36 -0.56 -2.73 -4.76
CA ALA A 36 0.35 -3.81 -4.40
C ALA A 36 -0.16 -4.56 -3.16
N ILE A 37 -0.23 -5.88 -3.27
CA ILE A 37 -0.56 -6.78 -2.16
C ILE A 37 0.74 -7.39 -1.67
N LEU A 38 1.11 -7.11 -0.42
CA LEU A 38 2.35 -7.58 0.18
C LEU A 38 2.08 -8.68 1.20
N LYS A 39 2.84 -9.78 1.11
CA LYS A 39 2.89 -10.80 2.16
C LYS A 39 3.95 -10.40 3.18
N LEU A 40 3.53 -9.91 4.33
CA LEU A 40 4.41 -9.42 5.39
C LEU A 40 4.43 -10.39 6.57
N SER A 41 5.56 -10.49 7.25
CA SER A 41 5.61 -11.04 8.61
C SER A 41 5.11 -9.98 9.62
N PRO A 42 4.74 -10.35 10.86
CA PRO A 42 4.36 -9.37 11.88
C PRO A 42 5.43 -8.28 12.12
N ARG A 43 6.72 -8.65 12.06
CA ARG A 43 7.84 -7.70 12.15
C ARG A 43 7.92 -6.79 10.92
N GLY A 44 7.69 -7.34 9.73
CA GLY A 44 7.65 -6.60 8.47
C GLY A 44 6.52 -5.58 8.41
N PHE A 45 5.36 -5.89 9.00
CA PHE A 45 4.24 -4.95 9.12
C PHE A 45 4.62 -3.69 9.91
N HIS A 46 5.18 -3.85 11.11
CA HIS A 46 5.61 -2.70 11.94
C HIS A 46 6.78 -1.91 11.33
N ALA A 47 7.63 -2.55 10.54
CA ALA A 47 8.68 -1.85 9.79
C ALA A 47 8.08 -1.04 8.63
N LEU A 48 7.10 -1.60 7.93
CA LEU A 48 6.39 -0.93 6.85
C LEU A 48 5.61 0.30 7.34
N GLU A 49 4.85 0.17 8.43
CA GLU A 49 4.09 1.31 8.99
C GLU A 49 5.00 2.50 9.32
N ARG A 50 6.20 2.23 9.85
CA ARG A 50 7.20 3.27 10.16
C ARG A 50 7.83 3.92 8.92
N LYS A 51 7.96 3.20 7.80
CA LYS A 51 8.55 3.71 6.55
C LYS A 51 7.52 4.31 5.58
N ARG A 52 6.24 3.95 5.72
CA ARG A 52 5.14 4.34 4.82
C ARG A 52 4.95 5.85 4.77
N THR A 53 5.00 6.53 5.92
CA THR A 53 4.83 7.99 6.01
C THR A 53 6.02 8.78 5.47
N ALA A 54 7.21 8.17 5.34
CA ALA A 54 8.42 8.88 4.95
C ALA A 54 8.66 8.94 3.42
N SER A 55 8.00 8.08 2.64
CA SER A 55 8.34 7.91 1.21
C SER A 55 7.15 7.77 0.26
N HIS A 56 5.92 7.73 0.78
CA HIS A 56 4.74 7.63 -0.08
C HIS A 56 4.39 9.01 -0.66
N PRO A 57 4.11 9.13 -1.97
CA PRO A 57 3.78 10.42 -2.61
C PRO A 57 2.41 10.98 -2.21
N SER A 58 1.64 10.26 -1.37
CA SER A 58 0.36 10.74 -0.85
C SER A 58 0.58 11.17 0.59
N GLU A 59 0.15 12.38 0.93
CA GLU A 59 0.16 12.91 2.31
C GLU A 59 -0.62 11.99 3.26
N GLU A 60 -1.67 11.35 2.75
CA GLU A 60 -2.43 10.30 3.44
C GLU A 60 -2.52 9.07 2.53
N PRO A 61 -1.62 8.08 2.67
CA PRO A 61 -1.75 6.81 1.95
C PRO A 61 -2.92 6.00 2.53
N PHE A 62 -3.55 5.14 1.74
CA PHE A 62 -4.59 4.21 2.24
C PHE A 62 -4.08 3.39 3.44
N PRO A 63 -4.93 3.11 4.45
CA PRO A 63 -4.55 2.31 5.60
C PRO A 63 -4.09 0.91 5.16
N VAL A 64 -3.04 0.39 5.82
CA VAL A 64 -2.61 -0.99 5.60
C VAL A 64 -3.56 -1.87 6.40
N GLU A 65 -4.49 -2.52 5.70
CA GLU A 65 -5.41 -3.46 6.32
C GLU A 65 -4.75 -4.84 6.43
N LYS A 66 -4.92 -5.51 7.58
CA LYS A 66 -4.52 -6.91 7.74
C LYS A 66 -5.58 -7.77 7.04
N GLY A 67 -5.20 -8.43 5.95
CA GLY A 67 -6.02 -9.52 5.42
C GLY A 67 -5.89 -10.75 6.30
N GLU A 68 -7.00 -11.26 6.85
CA GLU A 68 -7.06 -12.64 7.34
C GLU A 68 -6.93 -13.58 6.14
N VAL A 69 -6.09 -14.62 6.29
CA VAL A 69 -5.91 -15.70 5.32
C VAL A 69 -6.38 -16.99 5.94
#